data_AF-A0A9X9YKS8-F1
#
_entry.id   AF-A0A9X9YKS8-F1
#
_cell.length_a   1.000
_cell.length_b   1.000
_cell.length_c   1.000
_cell.angle_alpha   90.00
_cell.angle_beta   90.00
_cell.angle_gamma   90.00
#
_symmetry.space_group_name_H-M   'P 1'
#
loop_
_entity.id
_entity.type
_entity.pdbx_description
1 polymer ?
#
loop_
_entity_poly.entity_id
_entity_poly.type
_entity_poly.pdbx_seq_one_letter_code
_entity_poly.pdbx_strand_id
1 'polypeptide(L)'
;MSVDVLFCSAPVMSVVRPSAALGLLQALLRQKGIRAETLYLNLLFADRIGLDLNEQLADKLPSHLLAGDWLFGDCLGVRPDRPQAQRHLSELSAAIERKGLDQLYEIRRNLIPSFVAEAADRLLERTPKIIGFTSMFEQTAASLAIAAAVKARDPSVVVCFGGANCHGPMGAVLLKNFAQIDYVFNGEADTVFGPAVEAILRGEVPRGLPGCLSRDQPAAGAAAGPTAMDALPIPDYADYFAQLPWMSEAARVRPSIPFESSRGCWWGQKHHCTFCGLNGEGMAFRAKSAPRVLSEIETLHAEFGIGRFAATDNILGMSHIDGVLGRLAERPAHGFRFFYEIKANMDEAQLEKLALAGTVWLQPGIESLSDPVLHLMRKGVSALLNLRLLRNCRELGVGLVWSILYGFPGEPRDAYDAVAKMVPLLEHLQPPVGCGRIRLDRFTPISSAPPRLDSATSRRCRPMARSTMSLTKIFSISLISLRETRPMPRASRIWCRSRPRVRPGARAGSTSPLRRN
;
A
#
# COMPACT_ATOMS: atom_id res chain seq x y z
N MET A 1 -20.81 14.91 -20.33
CA MET A 1 -22.05 14.91 -19.52
C MET A 1 -21.71 15.47 -18.16
N SER A 2 -22.63 16.14 -17.48
CA SER A 2 -22.38 16.64 -16.12
C SER A 2 -22.27 15.49 -15.13
N VAL A 3 -21.47 15.63 -14.09
CA VAL A 3 -21.36 14.67 -12.98
C VAL A 3 -21.75 15.34 -11.67
N ASP A 4 -22.28 14.58 -10.71
CA ASP A 4 -22.63 15.15 -9.41
C ASP A 4 -21.38 15.23 -8.51
N VAL A 5 -20.58 14.17 -8.53
CA VAL A 5 -19.31 14.07 -7.80
C VAL A 5 -18.20 13.62 -8.74
N LEU A 6 -17.09 14.36 -8.77
CA LEU A 6 -15.87 13.97 -9.46
C LEU A 6 -14.75 13.74 -8.46
N PHE A 7 -14.26 12.51 -8.38
CA PHE A 7 -13.07 12.21 -7.57
C PHE A 7 -11.79 12.54 -8.33
N CYS A 8 -10.77 12.98 -7.61
CA CYS A 8 -9.45 13.26 -8.13
C CYS A 8 -8.41 12.32 -7.48
N SER A 9 -7.80 11.45 -8.29
CA SER A 9 -6.56 10.77 -7.93
C SER A 9 -5.37 11.65 -8.33
N ALA A 10 -4.92 12.49 -7.39
CA ALA A 10 -3.86 13.45 -7.62
C ALA A 10 -2.47 12.79 -7.69
N PRO A 11 -1.49 13.42 -8.36
CA PRO A 11 -0.09 13.02 -8.21
C PRO A 11 0.44 13.22 -6.78
N VAL A 12 1.51 12.57 -6.36
CA VAL A 12 2.23 11.50 -7.08
C VAL A 12 1.76 10.15 -6.57
N MET A 13 1.41 9.25 -7.50
CA MET A 13 0.95 7.89 -7.19
C MET A 13 1.35 6.95 -8.33
N SER A 14 1.65 5.69 -7.99
CA SER A 14 1.98 4.67 -8.98
C SER A 14 0.83 4.50 -9.97
N VAL A 15 1.16 4.33 -11.25
CA VAL A 15 0.18 4.05 -12.30
C VAL A 15 -0.21 2.58 -12.38
N VAL A 16 0.38 1.71 -11.55
CA VAL A 16 0.15 0.26 -11.61
C VAL A 16 -1.16 -0.15 -10.94
N ARG A 17 -1.73 0.70 -10.08
CA ARG A 17 -2.91 0.37 -9.28
C ARG A 17 -3.91 1.53 -9.30
N PRO A 18 -5.21 1.27 -9.49
CA PRO A 18 -6.24 2.25 -9.19
C PRO A 18 -6.30 2.56 -7.69
N SER A 19 -7.07 3.59 -7.32
CA SER A 19 -7.31 3.91 -5.90
C SER A 19 -8.50 3.11 -5.36
N ALA A 20 -8.23 2.19 -4.43
CA ALA A 20 -9.26 1.39 -3.76
C ALA A 20 -10.31 2.27 -3.05
N ALA A 21 -9.86 3.33 -2.39
CA ALA A 21 -10.74 4.24 -1.66
C ALA A 21 -11.71 4.98 -2.60
N LEU A 22 -11.23 5.48 -3.74
CA LEU A 22 -12.08 6.17 -4.71
C LEU A 22 -13.07 5.21 -5.37
N GLY A 23 -12.62 4.01 -5.75
CA GLY A 23 -13.50 2.99 -6.32
C GLY A 23 -14.60 2.55 -5.35
N LEU A 24 -14.28 2.45 -4.05
CA LEU A 24 -15.27 2.13 -3.02
C LEU A 24 -16.30 3.26 -2.84
N LEU A 25 -15.85 4.51 -2.70
CA LEU A 25 -16.76 5.65 -2.55
C LEU A 25 -17.62 5.87 -3.79
N GLN A 26 -17.07 5.66 -4.98
CA GLN A 26 -17.81 5.69 -6.24
C GLN A 26 -18.92 4.64 -6.26
N ALA A 27 -18.61 3.39 -5.90
CA ALA A 27 -19.61 2.33 -5.83
C ALA A 27 -20.73 2.64 -4.81
N LEU A 28 -20.37 3.19 -3.63
CA LEU A 28 -21.32 3.63 -2.61
C LEU A 28 -22.26 4.74 -3.10
N LEU A 29 -21.74 5.73 -3.83
CA LEU A 29 -22.56 6.80 -4.41
C LEU A 29 -23.47 6.29 -5.53
N ARG A 30 -22.97 5.41 -6.41
CA ARG A 30 -23.76 4.83 -7.50
C ARG A 30 -24.93 3.99 -7.00
N GLN A 31 -24.77 3.26 -5.89
CA GLN A 31 -25.89 2.56 -5.22
C GLN A 31 -27.00 3.50 -4.74
N LYS A 32 -26.69 4.76 -4.50
CA LYS A 32 -27.64 5.82 -4.12
C LYS A 32 -28.19 6.60 -5.33
N GLY A 33 -27.85 6.18 -6.55
CA GLY A 33 -28.25 6.88 -7.78
C GLY A 33 -27.51 8.19 -8.03
N ILE A 34 -26.41 8.46 -7.32
CA ILE A 34 -25.60 9.66 -7.49
C ILE A 34 -24.54 9.40 -8.56
N ARG A 35 -24.43 10.29 -9.56
CA ARG A 35 -23.47 10.12 -10.65
C ARG A 35 -22.08 10.50 -10.17
N ALA A 36 -21.23 9.49 -10.04
CA ALA A 36 -19.85 9.63 -9.58
C ALA A 36 -18.86 9.06 -10.60
N GLU A 37 -17.82 9.83 -10.88
CA GLU A 37 -16.68 9.49 -11.76
C GLU A 37 -15.36 9.79 -11.03
N THR A 38 -14.28 9.14 -11.44
CA THR A 38 -12.92 9.42 -10.96
C THR A 38 -12.04 9.86 -12.10
N LEU A 39 -11.37 11.02 -11.97
CA LEU A 39 -10.32 11.46 -12.88
C LEU A 39 -8.95 11.08 -12.31
N TYR A 40 -8.21 10.24 -13.04
CA TYR A 40 -6.89 9.75 -12.65
C TYR A 40 -5.79 10.68 -13.15
N LEU A 41 -5.70 11.87 -12.54
CA LEU A 41 -4.68 12.88 -12.89
C LEU A 41 -3.24 12.39 -12.65
N ASN A 42 -3.04 11.39 -11.79
CA ASN A 42 -1.74 10.73 -11.65
C ASN A 42 -1.27 10.03 -12.94
N LEU A 43 -2.18 9.51 -13.79
CA LEU A 43 -1.82 8.92 -15.08
C LEU A 43 -1.36 9.99 -16.07
N LEU A 44 -2.09 11.11 -16.14
CA LEU A 44 -1.70 12.27 -16.94
C LEU A 44 -0.34 12.81 -16.51
N PHE A 45 -0.13 12.97 -15.20
CA PHE A 45 1.14 13.45 -14.66
C PHE A 45 2.29 12.51 -15.02
N ALA A 46 2.11 11.19 -14.85
CA ALA A 46 3.11 10.19 -15.22
C ALA A 46 3.47 10.24 -16.70
N ASP A 47 2.49 10.48 -17.58
CA ASP A 47 2.73 10.67 -19.01
C ASP A 47 3.57 11.93 -19.32
N ARG A 48 3.40 13.01 -18.53
CA ARG A 48 4.18 14.25 -18.68
C ARG A 48 5.63 14.14 -18.20
N ILE A 49 5.86 13.47 -17.07
CA ILE A 49 7.19 13.37 -16.45
C ILE A 49 7.97 12.11 -16.84
N GLY A 50 7.30 11.17 -17.51
CA GLY A 50 7.81 9.85 -17.87
C GLY A 50 7.53 8.80 -16.81
N LEU A 51 7.17 7.59 -17.26
CA LEU A 51 6.74 6.49 -16.38
C LEU A 51 7.79 6.14 -15.32
N ASP A 52 9.06 6.03 -15.71
CA ASP A 52 10.12 5.58 -14.80
C ASP A 52 10.40 6.58 -13.67
N LEU A 53 10.22 7.88 -13.92
CA LEU A 53 10.37 8.91 -12.90
C LEU A 53 9.16 8.95 -11.98
N ASN A 54 7.94 8.85 -12.52
CA ASN A 54 6.72 8.78 -11.72
C ASN A 54 6.78 7.63 -10.71
N GLU A 55 7.16 6.44 -11.17
CA GLU A 55 7.25 5.27 -10.31
C GLU A 55 8.40 5.35 -9.30
N GLN A 56 9.48 6.07 -9.63
CA GLN A 56 10.53 6.38 -8.66
C GLN A 56 10.01 7.26 -7.52
N LEU A 57 9.28 8.32 -7.87
CA LEU A 57 8.69 9.24 -6.90
C LEU A 57 7.58 8.56 -6.07
N ALA A 58 6.73 7.75 -6.70
CA ALA A 58 5.61 7.10 -6.03
C ALA A 58 6.03 5.99 -5.06
N ASP A 59 6.92 5.09 -5.49
CA ASP A 59 7.12 3.80 -4.81
C ASP A 59 8.58 3.50 -4.41
N LYS A 60 9.58 4.25 -4.92
CA LYS A 60 11.01 3.93 -4.67
C LYS A 60 11.71 4.90 -3.75
N LEU A 61 11.40 6.19 -3.85
CA LEU A 61 11.99 7.17 -2.97
C LEU A 61 11.40 7.03 -1.56
N PRO A 62 12.24 7.11 -0.52
CA PRO A 62 11.72 7.06 0.84
C PRO A 62 10.70 8.19 1.09
N SER A 63 9.48 7.83 1.48
CA SER A 63 8.37 8.78 1.64
C SER A 63 8.57 9.89 2.68
N HIS A 64 9.62 9.81 3.51
CA HIS A 64 9.98 10.90 4.42
C HIS A 64 10.68 12.05 3.71
N LEU A 65 11.17 11.82 2.49
CA LEU A 65 11.75 12.84 1.64
C LEU A 65 10.69 13.72 1.01
N LEU A 66 9.40 13.36 1.05
CA LEU A 66 8.28 14.19 0.58
C LEU A 66 8.56 14.80 -0.80
N ALA A 67 9.15 14.03 -1.71
CA ALA A 67 9.65 14.55 -2.98
C ALA A 67 8.49 15.00 -3.89
N GLY A 68 7.42 14.21 -3.93
CA GLY A 68 6.16 14.53 -4.59
C GLY A 68 5.51 15.78 -4.01
N ASP A 69 5.35 15.87 -2.68
CA ASP A 69 4.79 17.06 -2.04
C ASP A 69 5.66 18.30 -2.27
N TRP A 70 6.98 18.11 -2.25
CA TRP A 70 7.94 19.15 -2.56
C TRP A 70 7.68 19.72 -3.96
N LEU A 71 7.53 18.89 -5.01
CA LEU A 71 7.29 19.38 -6.39
C LEU A 71 6.16 20.40 -6.49
N PHE A 72 5.10 20.27 -5.70
CA PHE A 72 3.93 21.15 -5.75
C PHE A 72 4.00 22.34 -4.76
N GLY A 73 5.04 22.43 -3.95
CA GLY A 73 5.15 23.42 -2.87
C GLY A 73 5.12 24.88 -3.33
N ASP A 74 5.65 25.21 -4.52
CA ASP A 74 5.66 26.59 -5.02
C ASP A 74 4.25 27.11 -5.32
N CYS A 75 3.35 26.23 -5.80
CA CYS A 75 1.94 26.55 -6.01
C CYS A 75 1.18 26.85 -4.72
N LEU A 76 1.75 26.49 -3.56
CA LEU A 76 1.19 26.77 -2.23
C LEU A 76 1.89 27.94 -1.52
N GLY A 77 2.81 28.64 -2.20
CA GLY A 77 3.54 29.77 -1.63
C GLY A 77 4.54 29.38 -0.53
N VAL A 78 5.08 28.15 -0.58
CA VAL A 78 6.10 27.70 0.38
C VAL A 78 7.37 28.53 0.19
N ARG A 79 7.81 29.21 1.25
CA ARG A 79 9.05 30.02 1.21
C ARG A 79 10.30 29.14 1.40
N PRO A 80 11.30 29.25 0.51
CA PRO A 80 12.50 28.39 0.54
C PRO A 80 13.52 28.78 1.62
N ASP A 81 13.35 29.93 2.26
CA ASP A 81 14.28 30.52 3.25
C ASP A 81 14.17 29.88 4.65
N ARG A 82 13.19 29.01 4.88
CA ARG A 82 13.02 28.35 6.18
C ARG A 82 14.12 27.30 6.43
N PRO A 83 14.68 27.21 7.65
CA PRO A 83 15.68 26.20 7.99
C PRO A 83 15.26 24.75 7.69
N GLN A 84 13.96 24.46 7.79
CA GLN A 84 13.38 23.16 7.46
C GLN A 84 13.49 22.84 5.96
N ALA A 85 13.30 23.85 5.10
CA ALA A 85 13.44 23.69 3.65
C ALA A 85 14.90 23.37 3.28
N GLN A 86 15.87 24.04 3.91
CA GLN A 86 17.29 23.77 3.69
C GLN A 86 17.70 22.35 4.12
N ARG A 87 17.23 21.88 5.29
CA ARG A 87 17.49 20.51 5.76
C ARG A 87 16.92 19.47 4.79
N HIS A 88 15.66 19.64 4.40
CA HIS A 88 14.98 18.77 3.46
C HIS A 88 15.71 18.71 2.11
N LEU A 89 16.15 19.86 1.57
CA LEU A 89 16.95 19.88 0.34
C LEU A 89 18.26 19.11 0.49
N SER A 90 18.92 19.17 1.65
CA SER A 90 20.14 18.39 1.89
C SER A 90 19.87 16.87 1.90
N GLU A 91 18.74 16.45 2.47
CA GLU A 91 18.33 15.04 2.54
C GLU A 91 17.94 14.52 1.15
N LEU A 92 17.17 15.29 0.40
CA LEU A 92 16.77 14.98 -0.98
C LEU A 92 18.01 14.88 -1.91
N SER A 93 18.94 15.82 -1.78
CA SER A 93 20.20 15.83 -2.56
C SER A 93 21.13 14.68 -2.20
N ALA A 94 21.02 14.12 -1.00
CA ALA A 94 21.79 12.94 -0.60
C ALA A 94 21.17 11.63 -1.12
N ALA A 95 19.85 11.62 -1.35
CA ALA A 95 19.11 10.45 -1.82
C ALA A 95 19.06 10.35 -3.35
N ILE A 96 19.17 11.48 -4.06
CA ILE A 96 19.02 11.56 -5.51
C ILE A 96 20.33 12.05 -6.12
N GLU A 97 20.76 11.41 -7.21
CA GLU A 97 21.92 11.88 -7.98
C GLU A 97 21.67 13.31 -8.51
N ARG A 98 22.74 14.12 -8.63
CA ARG A 98 22.64 15.53 -9.05
C ARG A 98 21.78 15.73 -10.30
N LYS A 99 21.95 14.87 -11.33
CA LYS A 99 21.16 14.95 -12.57
C LYS A 99 19.66 14.75 -12.33
N GLY A 100 19.29 13.85 -11.42
CA GLY A 100 17.90 13.64 -11.03
C GLY A 100 17.34 14.86 -10.28
N LEU A 101 18.15 15.48 -9.41
CA LEU A 101 17.74 16.69 -8.70
C LEU A 101 17.49 17.87 -9.67
N ASP A 102 18.38 18.10 -10.64
CA ASP A 102 18.22 19.13 -11.66
C ASP A 102 16.91 18.93 -12.45
N GLN A 103 16.61 17.69 -12.84
CA GLN A 103 15.35 17.34 -13.50
C GLN A 103 14.13 17.65 -12.64
N LEU A 104 14.18 17.36 -11.33
CA LEU A 104 13.08 17.67 -10.41
C LEU A 104 12.87 19.19 -10.24
N TYR A 105 13.93 19.99 -10.24
CA TYR A 105 13.82 21.45 -10.24
C TYR A 105 13.20 21.99 -11.54
N GLU A 106 13.54 21.43 -12.69
CA GLU A 106 12.92 21.80 -13.96
C GLU A 106 11.42 21.47 -13.98
N ILE A 107 11.05 20.28 -13.52
CA ILE A 107 9.65 19.88 -13.37
C ILE A 107 8.92 20.86 -12.44
N ARG A 108 9.46 21.07 -11.23
CA ARG A 108 8.89 21.97 -10.21
C ARG A 108 8.62 23.37 -10.75
N ARG A 109 9.58 23.97 -11.47
CA ARG A 109 9.49 25.36 -11.93
C ARG A 109 8.65 25.51 -13.20
N ASN A 110 8.80 24.62 -14.15
CA ASN A 110 8.30 24.82 -15.52
C ASN A 110 7.06 23.99 -15.83
N LEU A 111 6.95 22.77 -15.30
CA LEU A 111 5.83 21.87 -15.58
C LEU A 111 4.70 22.00 -14.56
N ILE A 112 5.01 22.07 -13.27
CA ILE A 112 3.98 22.01 -12.22
C ILE A 112 2.93 23.13 -12.33
N PRO A 113 3.28 24.41 -12.55
CA PRO A 113 2.27 25.47 -12.64
C PRO A 113 1.27 25.25 -13.79
N SER A 114 1.76 24.83 -14.96
CA SER A 114 0.91 24.57 -16.13
C SER A 114 0.09 23.29 -15.96
N PHE A 115 0.67 22.24 -15.36
CA PHE A 115 -0.05 21.02 -15.02
C PHE A 115 -1.20 21.27 -14.03
N VAL A 116 -0.97 22.06 -12.98
CA VAL A 116 -2.02 22.40 -11.99
C VAL A 116 -3.17 23.16 -12.65
N ALA A 117 -2.87 24.08 -13.57
CA ALA A 117 -3.88 24.78 -14.34
C ALA A 117 -4.69 23.80 -15.22
N GLU A 118 -4.01 22.97 -16.01
CA GLU A 118 -4.64 21.94 -16.86
C GLU A 118 -5.50 20.96 -16.05
N ALA A 119 -5.00 20.52 -14.90
CA ALA A 119 -5.72 19.62 -13.99
C ALA A 119 -7.04 20.23 -13.51
N ALA A 120 -7.03 21.50 -13.13
CA ALA A 120 -8.25 22.20 -12.71
C ALA A 120 -9.25 22.34 -13.87
N ASP A 121 -8.77 22.70 -15.06
CA ASP A 121 -9.62 22.82 -16.25
C ASP A 121 -10.29 21.49 -16.59
N ARG A 122 -9.52 20.39 -16.61
CA ARG A 122 -10.05 19.03 -16.87
C ARG A 122 -11.08 18.57 -15.84
N LEU A 123 -10.89 18.91 -14.56
CA LEU A 123 -11.88 18.60 -13.52
C LEU A 123 -13.19 19.36 -13.76
N LEU A 124 -13.11 20.62 -14.19
CA LEU A 124 -14.27 21.48 -14.42
C LEU A 124 -15.01 21.19 -15.74
N GLU A 125 -14.37 20.53 -16.72
CA GLU A 125 -15.03 20.09 -17.96
C GLU A 125 -16.27 19.21 -17.73
N ARG A 126 -16.31 18.48 -16.61
CA ARG A 126 -17.44 17.62 -16.23
C ARG A 126 -18.51 18.36 -15.42
N THR A 127 -18.35 19.67 -15.23
CA THR A 127 -19.21 20.55 -14.44
C THR A 127 -19.64 19.94 -13.09
N PRO A 128 -18.68 19.44 -12.28
CA PRO A 128 -18.99 18.77 -11.02
C PRO A 128 -19.56 19.74 -9.99
N LYS A 129 -20.52 19.28 -9.18
CA LYS A 129 -20.95 20.03 -7.98
C LYS A 129 -19.99 19.83 -6.81
N ILE A 130 -19.40 18.65 -6.73
CA ILE A 130 -18.47 18.25 -5.67
C ILE A 130 -17.22 17.65 -6.30
N ILE A 131 -16.04 18.06 -5.85
CA ILE A 131 -14.78 17.39 -6.15
C ILE A 131 -14.20 16.77 -4.89
N GLY A 132 -13.96 15.46 -4.93
CA GLY A 132 -13.38 14.69 -3.82
C GLY A 132 -11.92 14.33 -4.07
N PHE A 133 -11.00 14.79 -3.21
CA PHE A 133 -9.59 14.43 -3.25
C PHE A 133 -9.30 13.32 -2.23
N THR A 134 -8.71 12.22 -2.70
CA THR A 134 -8.02 11.29 -1.80
C THR A 134 -6.57 11.73 -1.63
N SER A 135 -6.08 11.75 -0.39
CA SER A 135 -4.70 12.11 -0.09
C SER A 135 -4.05 11.04 0.79
N MET A 136 -3.06 10.35 0.21
CA MET A 136 -2.22 9.36 0.87
C MET A 136 -0.75 9.66 0.53
N PHE A 137 0.17 9.43 1.46
CA PHE A 137 1.61 9.67 1.27
C PHE A 137 1.91 11.08 0.74
N GLU A 138 2.50 11.22 -0.44
CA GLU A 138 3.02 12.49 -0.99
C GLU A 138 2.04 13.18 -1.97
N GLN A 139 0.72 13.02 -1.73
CA GLN A 139 -0.34 13.59 -2.58
C GLN A 139 -0.92 14.89 -2.03
N THR A 140 -0.55 15.33 -0.83
CA THR A 140 -1.25 16.43 -0.15
C THR A 140 -1.04 17.76 -0.85
N ALA A 141 0.20 18.10 -1.21
CA ALA A 141 0.50 19.38 -1.84
C ALA A 141 -0.10 19.48 -3.25
N ALA A 142 -0.05 18.40 -4.03
CA ALA A 142 -0.67 18.36 -5.35
C ALA A 142 -2.19 18.54 -5.28
N SER A 143 -2.86 17.79 -4.39
CA SER A 143 -4.30 17.93 -4.16
C SER A 143 -4.68 19.35 -3.74
N LEU A 144 -3.92 19.96 -2.83
CA LEU A 144 -4.15 21.34 -2.37
C LEU A 144 -3.96 22.38 -3.48
N ALA A 145 -2.93 22.22 -4.32
CA ALA A 145 -2.64 23.13 -5.42
C ALA A 145 -3.73 23.06 -6.49
N ILE A 146 -4.14 21.84 -6.86
CA ILE A 146 -5.23 21.61 -7.82
C ILE A 146 -6.56 22.15 -7.26
N ALA A 147 -6.88 21.86 -6.00
CA ALA A 147 -8.09 22.38 -5.34
C ALA A 147 -8.12 23.92 -5.31
N ALA A 148 -7.00 24.58 -5.05
CA ALA A 148 -6.90 26.04 -5.09
C ALA A 148 -7.15 26.58 -6.51
N ALA A 149 -6.57 25.92 -7.53
CA ALA A 149 -6.77 26.27 -8.93
C ALA A 149 -8.20 26.05 -9.41
N VAL A 150 -8.90 25.03 -8.91
CA VAL A 150 -10.34 24.81 -9.10
C VAL A 150 -11.13 25.97 -8.48
N LYS A 151 -10.94 26.26 -7.19
CA LYS A 151 -11.68 27.32 -6.48
C LYS A 151 -11.47 28.72 -7.08
N ALA A 152 -10.30 28.97 -7.65
CA ALA A 152 -10.01 30.22 -8.35
C ALA A 152 -10.81 30.38 -9.66
N ARG A 153 -11.17 29.26 -10.31
CA ARG A 153 -11.97 29.24 -11.55
C ARG A 153 -13.47 29.17 -11.26
N ASP A 154 -13.85 28.33 -10.32
CA ASP A 154 -15.23 28.14 -9.89
C ASP A 154 -15.30 27.97 -8.35
N PRO A 155 -15.61 29.05 -7.61
CA PRO A 155 -15.73 28.98 -6.16
C PRO A 155 -16.97 28.22 -5.68
N SER A 156 -17.94 27.96 -6.56
CA SER A 156 -19.21 27.28 -6.23
C SER A 156 -19.03 25.76 -6.06
N VAL A 157 -18.00 25.17 -6.67
CA VAL A 157 -17.68 23.75 -6.53
C VAL A 157 -17.31 23.44 -5.09
N VAL A 158 -17.99 22.46 -4.49
CA VAL A 158 -17.65 22.01 -3.13
C VAL A 158 -16.44 21.08 -3.19
N VAL A 159 -15.41 21.37 -2.40
CA VAL A 159 -14.17 20.59 -2.35
C VAL A 159 -14.11 19.77 -1.07
N CYS A 160 -13.99 18.46 -1.23
CA CYS A 160 -13.90 17.49 -0.15
C CYS A 160 -12.52 16.83 -0.14
N PHE A 161 -11.93 16.63 1.05
CA PHE A 161 -10.66 15.90 1.22
C PHE A 161 -10.86 14.67 2.10
N GLY A 162 -10.17 13.58 1.78
CA GLY A 162 -10.15 12.35 2.57
C GLY A 162 -8.84 11.58 2.39
N GLY A 163 -8.80 10.35 2.89
CA GLY A 163 -7.61 9.48 2.82
C GLY A 163 -6.73 9.56 4.07
N ALA A 164 -5.63 8.81 4.05
CA ALA A 164 -4.77 8.62 5.23
C ALA A 164 -4.19 9.92 5.79
N ASN A 165 -3.89 10.91 4.93
CA ASN A 165 -3.35 12.20 5.35
C ASN A 165 -4.41 13.11 6.01
N CYS A 166 -5.69 12.72 5.97
CA CYS A 166 -6.78 13.42 6.65
C CYS A 166 -7.12 12.81 8.02
N HIS A 167 -6.45 11.72 8.43
CA HIS A 167 -6.81 11.01 9.65
C HIS A 167 -6.47 11.78 10.94
N GLY A 168 -7.41 11.76 11.87
CA GLY A 168 -7.34 12.42 13.16
C GLY A 168 -7.02 13.92 13.05
N PRO A 169 -6.05 14.44 13.82
CA PRO A 169 -5.75 15.87 13.86
C PRO A 169 -5.20 16.41 12.53
N MET A 170 -4.72 15.55 11.62
CA MET A 170 -4.18 16.00 10.33
C MET A 170 -5.28 16.61 9.46
N GLY A 171 -6.45 15.99 9.41
CA GLY A 171 -7.59 16.51 8.66
C GLY A 171 -8.09 17.87 9.18
N ALA A 172 -8.17 18.02 10.51
CA ALA A 172 -8.54 19.29 11.13
C ALA A 172 -7.52 20.41 10.82
N VAL A 173 -6.22 20.09 10.81
CA VAL A 173 -5.16 21.04 10.44
C VAL A 173 -5.25 21.43 8.97
N LEU A 174 -5.52 20.49 8.06
CA LEU A 174 -5.73 20.80 6.64
C LEU A 174 -6.90 21.76 6.46
N LEU A 175 -8.07 21.43 7.03
CA LEU A 175 -9.26 22.26 6.95
C LEU A 175 -9.05 23.68 7.52
N LYS A 176 -8.30 23.79 8.63
CA LYS A 176 -7.99 25.06 9.27
C LYS A 176 -7.09 25.95 8.42
N ASN A 177 -6.09 25.38 7.74
CA ASN A 177 -5.03 26.16 7.09
C ASN A 177 -5.26 26.39 5.59
N PHE A 178 -6.18 25.65 4.97
CA PHE A 178 -6.42 25.71 3.52
C PHE A 178 -7.87 26.10 3.21
N ALA A 179 -8.06 27.36 2.79
CA ALA A 179 -9.37 27.94 2.50
C ALA A 179 -10.10 27.28 1.32
N GLN A 180 -9.38 26.56 0.47
CA GLN A 180 -9.95 25.85 -0.67
C GLN A 180 -10.70 24.55 -0.28
N ILE A 181 -10.55 24.04 0.95
CA ILE A 181 -11.18 22.79 1.40
C ILE A 181 -12.50 23.07 2.11
N ASP A 182 -13.64 22.62 1.62
CA ASP A 182 -14.92 22.84 2.31
C ASP A 182 -15.20 21.80 3.38
N TYR A 183 -14.91 20.53 3.07
CA TYR A 183 -15.12 19.40 3.97
C TYR A 183 -13.92 18.47 4.03
N VAL A 184 -13.65 17.91 5.21
CA VAL A 184 -12.66 16.84 5.40
C VAL A 184 -13.33 15.61 6.01
N PHE A 185 -13.09 14.44 5.42
CA PHE A 185 -13.54 13.15 5.91
C PHE A 185 -12.42 12.47 6.70
N ASN A 186 -12.60 12.41 8.02
CA ASN A 186 -11.71 11.78 8.97
C ASN A 186 -12.18 10.34 9.30
N GLY A 187 -11.33 9.36 9.01
CA GLY A 187 -11.59 7.94 9.30
C GLY A 187 -12.20 7.19 8.11
N GLU A 188 -12.96 6.14 8.40
CA GLU A 188 -13.60 5.28 7.40
C GLU A 188 -14.87 5.95 6.87
N ALA A 189 -14.76 6.64 5.74
CA ALA A 189 -15.85 7.47 5.23
C ALA A 189 -17.04 6.68 4.64
N ASP A 190 -17.03 5.34 4.68
CA ASP A 190 -17.96 4.49 3.93
C ASP A 190 -19.44 4.79 4.26
N THR A 191 -19.75 5.07 5.52
CA THR A 191 -21.13 5.31 5.98
C THR A 191 -21.52 6.79 6.01
N VAL A 192 -20.54 7.70 5.94
CA VAL A 192 -20.76 9.14 6.16
C VAL A 192 -20.63 9.97 4.89
N PHE A 193 -19.85 9.50 3.91
CA PHE A 193 -19.64 10.23 2.67
C PHE A 193 -20.93 10.36 1.85
N GLY A 194 -21.67 9.27 1.67
CA GLY A 194 -22.95 9.26 0.94
C GLY A 194 -23.98 10.26 1.52
N PRO A 195 -24.33 10.17 2.82
CA PRO A 195 -25.23 11.13 3.46
C PRO A 195 -24.75 12.59 3.38
N ALA A 196 -23.44 12.83 3.48
CA ALA A 196 -22.88 14.18 3.33
C ALA A 196 -23.07 14.72 1.91
N VAL A 197 -22.78 13.90 0.88
CA VAL A 197 -22.99 14.26 -0.52
C VAL A 197 -24.47 14.57 -0.79
N GLU A 198 -25.40 13.75 -0.30
CA GLU A 198 -26.84 13.99 -0.46
C GLU A 198 -27.27 15.35 0.12
N ALA A 199 -26.79 15.72 1.31
CA ALA A 199 -27.06 17.02 1.91
C ALA A 199 -26.48 18.16 1.07
N ILE A 200 -25.21 18.05 0.65
CA ILE A 200 -24.55 19.06 -0.18
C ILE A 200 -25.28 19.27 -1.51
N LEU A 201 -25.72 18.19 -2.16
CA LEU A 201 -26.46 18.26 -3.43
C LEU A 201 -27.84 18.93 -3.29
N ARG A 202 -28.43 18.94 -2.08
CA ARG A 202 -29.65 19.69 -1.74
C ARG A 202 -29.39 21.13 -1.30
N GLY A 203 -28.13 21.57 -1.23
CA GLY A 203 -27.75 22.87 -0.69
C GLY A 203 -27.82 22.96 0.83
N GLU A 204 -27.82 21.82 1.52
CA GLU A 204 -27.85 21.71 2.98
C GLU A 204 -26.44 21.52 3.54
N VAL A 205 -26.23 21.96 4.79
CA VAL A 205 -25.01 21.66 5.54
C VAL A 205 -25.11 20.24 6.11
N PRO A 206 -24.16 19.33 5.85
CA PRO A 206 -24.10 18.03 6.49
C PRO A 206 -24.01 18.18 8.01
N ARG A 207 -24.93 17.55 8.76
CA ARG A 207 -24.98 17.59 10.23
C ARG A 207 -25.14 16.18 10.80
N GLY A 208 -24.60 15.96 11.99
CA GLY A 208 -24.74 14.69 12.70
C GLY A 208 -23.97 13.52 12.04
N LEU A 209 -22.92 13.81 11.28
CA LEU A 209 -22.08 12.81 10.60
C LEU A 209 -20.69 12.78 11.24
N PRO A 210 -20.40 11.83 12.15
CA PRO A 210 -19.06 11.66 12.74
C PRO A 210 -18.00 11.52 11.66
N GLY A 211 -16.88 12.23 11.79
CA GLY A 211 -15.82 12.25 10.80
C GLY A 211 -16.05 13.16 9.60
N CYS A 212 -17.19 13.82 9.43
CA CYS A 212 -17.38 14.88 8.43
C CYS A 212 -17.09 16.26 9.06
N LEU A 213 -15.92 16.81 8.78
CA LEU A 213 -15.44 18.07 9.35
C LEU A 213 -15.71 19.23 8.38
N SER A 214 -16.10 20.39 8.91
CA SER A 214 -16.18 21.67 8.17
C SER A 214 -15.68 22.83 9.04
N ARG A 215 -15.54 24.05 8.50
CA ARG A 215 -15.11 25.20 9.32
C ARG A 215 -16.09 25.56 10.43
N ASP A 216 -17.38 25.36 10.19
CA ASP A 216 -18.45 25.59 11.17
C ASP A 216 -18.60 24.40 12.15
N GLN A 217 -18.05 23.25 11.77
CA GLN A 217 -18.00 22.03 12.58
C GLN A 217 -16.54 21.51 12.64
N PRO A 218 -15.59 22.29 13.21
CA PRO A 218 -14.16 21.99 13.14
C PRO A 218 -13.74 21.01 14.24
N ALA A 219 -14.62 20.75 15.21
CA ALA A 219 -14.36 19.87 16.32
C ALA A 219 -13.98 18.49 15.78
N ALA A 220 -12.96 17.89 16.39
CA ALA A 220 -12.56 16.50 16.18
C ALA A 220 -13.70 15.57 16.65
N GLY A 221 -14.84 15.59 15.95
CA GLY A 221 -15.87 14.58 16.10
C GLY A 221 -15.22 13.21 15.95
N ALA A 222 -15.74 12.23 16.68
CA ALA A 222 -15.30 10.85 16.57
C ALA A 222 -15.09 10.51 15.09
N ALA A 223 -13.95 9.88 14.78
CA ALA A 223 -13.71 9.39 13.43
C ALA A 223 -14.94 8.60 12.96
N ALA A 224 -15.22 8.65 11.65
CA ALA A 224 -16.32 7.87 11.10
C ALA A 224 -16.21 6.41 11.58
N GLY A 225 -17.32 5.88 12.09
CA GLY A 225 -17.35 4.60 12.80
C GLY A 225 -17.10 3.41 11.88
N PRO A 226 -16.71 2.25 12.43
CA PRO A 226 -16.39 1.07 11.64
C PRO A 226 -17.61 0.56 10.86
N THR A 227 -17.45 0.36 9.56
CA THR A 227 -18.47 -0.26 8.71
C THR A 227 -18.46 -1.78 8.83
N ALA A 228 -19.62 -2.43 8.70
CA ALA A 228 -19.68 -3.88 8.53
C ALA A 228 -18.99 -4.25 7.19
N MET A 229 -17.87 -4.98 7.25
CA MET A 229 -17.02 -5.25 6.09
C MET A 229 -17.77 -5.91 4.92
N ASP A 230 -18.69 -6.84 5.21
CA ASP A 230 -19.48 -7.53 4.19
C ASP A 230 -20.56 -6.65 3.54
N ALA A 231 -20.93 -5.53 4.17
CA ALA A 231 -21.90 -4.57 3.62
C ALA A 231 -21.26 -3.61 2.61
N LEU A 232 -19.93 -3.56 2.51
CA LEU A 232 -19.23 -2.72 1.56
C LEU A 232 -19.45 -3.24 0.13
N PRO A 233 -19.73 -2.36 -0.85
CA PRO A 233 -19.83 -2.76 -2.24
C PRO A 233 -18.46 -3.18 -2.81
N ILE A 234 -18.50 -3.83 -3.96
CA ILE A 234 -17.28 -4.08 -4.74
C ILE A 234 -16.79 -2.72 -5.27
N PRO A 235 -15.52 -2.34 -5.04
CA PRO A 235 -14.98 -1.11 -5.59
C PRO A 235 -15.05 -1.07 -7.11
N ASP A 236 -15.40 0.09 -7.66
CA ASP A 236 -15.46 0.34 -9.09
C ASP A 236 -14.11 0.85 -9.62
N TYR A 237 -13.56 0.18 -10.63
CA TYR A 237 -12.29 0.56 -11.27
C TYR A 237 -12.43 0.88 -12.75
N ALA A 238 -13.65 1.00 -13.27
CA ALA A 238 -13.89 1.20 -14.70
C ALA A 238 -13.20 2.45 -15.24
N ASP A 239 -13.25 3.56 -14.48
CA ASP A 239 -12.62 4.83 -14.88
C ASP A 239 -11.10 4.71 -15.02
N TYR A 240 -10.44 3.94 -14.16
CA TYR A 240 -8.99 3.70 -14.26
C TYR A 240 -8.66 2.93 -15.54
N PHE A 241 -9.37 1.83 -15.80
CA PHE A 241 -9.11 1.00 -16.98
C PHE A 241 -9.50 1.70 -18.29
N ALA A 242 -10.47 2.62 -18.25
CA ALA A 242 -10.80 3.48 -19.38
C ALA A 242 -9.73 4.55 -19.66
N GLN A 243 -9.05 5.06 -18.61
CA GLN A 243 -8.07 6.15 -18.71
C GLN A 243 -6.63 5.67 -18.92
N LEU A 244 -6.27 4.47 -18.43
CA LEU A 244 -4.92 3.91 -18.57
C LEU A 244 -4.42 3.89 -20.03
N PRO A 245 -5.23 3.53 -21.05
CA PRO A 245 -4.80 3.56 -22.44
C PRO A 245 -4.48 4.95 -23.00
N TRP A 246 -4.81 6.04 -22.28
CA TRP A 246 -4.47 7.40 -22.70
C TRP A 246 -2.99 7.73 -22.49
N MET A 247 -2.27 6.96 -21.67
CA MET A 247 -0.84 7.12 -21.52
C MET A 247 -0.09 6.62 -22.75
N SER A 248 0.91 7.39 -23.21
CA SER A 248 1.82 6.97 -24.29
C SER A 248 2.55 5.67 -23.95
N GLU A 249 2.86 5.46 -22.67
CA GLU A 249 3.58 4.28 -22.16
C GLU A 249 2.65 3.20 -21.56
N ALA A 250 1.34 3.24 -21.82
CA ALA A 250 0.36 2.31 -21.24
C ALA A 250 0.74 0.82 -21.42
N ALA A 251 1.34 0.47 -22.57
CA ALA A 251 1.78 -0.89 -22.87
C ALA A 251 2.90 -1.42 -21.94
N ARG A 252 3.62 -0.53 -21.22
CA ARG A 252 4.60 -0.90 -20.19
C ARG A 252 3.95 -1.17 -18.84
N VAL A 253 2.73 -0.69 -18.62
CA VAL A 253 2.01 -0.85 -17.35
C VAL A 253 1.44 -2.26 -17.23
N ARG A 254 1.54 -2.83 -16.04
CA ARG A 254 1.01 -4.16 -15.70
C ARG A 254 0.04 -4.01 -14.54
N PRO A 255 -1.22 -3.61 -14.80
CA PRO A 255 -2.14 -3.23 -13.74
C PRO A 255 -2.39 -4.38 -12.76
N SER A 256 -2.57 -4.02 -11.49
CA SER A 256 -2.96 -4.91 -10.40
C SER A 256 -4.16 -4.31 -9.69
N ILE A 257 -5.22 -5.10 -9.54
CA ILE A 257 -6.46 -4.69 -8.88
C ILE A 257 -6.26 -4.73 -7.37
N PRO A 258 -6.40 -3.60 -6.66
CA PRO A 258 -6.42 -3.62 -5.21
C PRO A 258 -7.75 -4.23 -4.72
N PHE A 259 -7.68 -5.04 -3.69
CA PHE A 259 -8.85 -5.53 -2.98
C PHE A 259 -8.60 -5.45 -1.47
N GLU A 260 -9.68 -5.38 -0.70
CA GLU A 260 -9.63 -5.28 0.76
C GLU A 260 -10.40 -6.46 1.34
N SER A 261 -9.69 -7.40 1.96
CA SER A 261 -10.30 -8.52 2.69
C SER A 261 -10.42 -8.25 4.19
N SER A 262 -9.68 -7.28 4.73
CA SER A 262 -9.73 -6.90 6.14
C SER A 262 -9.22 -5.49 6.41
N ARG A 263 -9.67 -4.91 7.54
CA ARG A 263 -9.18 -3.65 8.13
C ARG A 263 -8.67 -3.88 9.55
N GLY A 264 -7.77 -3.03 10.02
CA GLY A 264 -7.12 -3.17 11.31
C GLY A 264 -5.95 -4.16 11.28
N CYS A 265 -5.47 -4.58 12.45
CA CYS A 265 -4.39 -5.56 12.54
C CYS A 265 -4.63 -6.55 13.68
N TRP A 266 -4.82 -7.83 13.37
CA TRP A 266 -5.10 -8.84 14.40
C TRP A 266 -3.96 -9.02 15.41
N TRP A 267 -2.73 -8.70 15.00
CA TRP A 267 -1.56 -8.65 15.89
C TRP A 267 -1.55 -7.34 16.67
N GLY A 268 -1.63 -6.20 15.98
CA GLY A 268 -1.53 -4.87 16.56
C GLY A 268 -2.59 -4.57 17.62
N GLN A 269 -3.81 -5.09 17.46
CA GLN A 269 -4.88 -4.94 18.46
C GLN A 269 -4.56 -5.61 19.81
N LYS A 270 -3.65 -6.59 19.84
CA LYS A 270 -3.21 -7.28 21.07
C LYS A 270 -1.81 -6.84 21.50
N HIS A 271 -0.93 -6.66 20.52
CA HIS A 271 0.49 -6.41 20.67
C HIS A 271 0.94 -5.36 19.64
N HIS A 272 0.57 -4.10 19.87
CA HIS A 272 0.93 -2.99 18.99
C HIS A 272 2.45 -2.89 18.85
N CYS A 273 2.95 -3.11 17.63
CA CYS A 273 4.35 -2.92 17.28
C CYS A 273 4.77 -1.48 17.60
N THR A 274 5.91 -1.31 18.27
CA THR A 274 6.27 -0.01 18.88
C THR A 274 6.52 1.11 17.88
N PHE A 275 6.83 0.79 16.62
CA PHE A 275 7.07 1.72 15.52
C PHE A 275 5.90 1.88 14.54
N CYS A 276 4.84 1.09 14.66
CA CYS A 276 3.80 1.03 13.63
C CYS A 276 2.75 2.12 13.86
N GLY A 277 2.67 3.10 12.95
CA GLY A 277 1.66 4.16 12.98
C GLY A 277 0.40 3.83 12.19
N LEU A 278 0.35 2.66 11.56
CA LEU A 278 -0.78 2.23 10.74
C LEU A 278 -2.02 1.99 11.60
N ASN A 279 -3.19 2.13 10.96
CA ASN A 279 -4.52 2.04 11.55
C ASN A 279 -4.91 3.15 12.53
N GLY A 280 -3.98 3.94 13.08
CA GLY A 280 -4.31 5.04 13.99
C GLY A 280 -5.28 4.61 15.09
N GLU A 281 -6.46 5.23 15.13
CA GLU A 281 -7.55 4.89 16.07
C GLU A 281 -8.34 3.60 15.68
N GLY A 282 -8.19 3.12 14.45
CA GLY A 282 -8.88 1.94 13.87
C GLY A 282 -8.13 0.61 13.99
N MET A 283 -7.41 0.35 15.09
CA MET A 283 -6.58 -0.87 15.24
C MET A 283 -7.39 -2.18 15.25
N ALA A 284 -8.67 -2.13 15.64
CA ALA A 284 -9.54 -3.30 15.76
C ALA A 284 -9.65 -4.07 14.44
N PHE A 285 -9.35 -5.36 14.48
CA PHE A 285 -9.35 -6.21 13.28
C PHE A 285 -10.77 -6.62 12.90
N ARG A 286 -11.14 -6.36 11.64
CA ARG A 286 -12.40 -6.79 11.02
C ARG A 286 -12.10 -7.36 9.64
N ALA A 287 -12.79 -8.42 9.26
CA ALA A 287 -12.58 -9.09 7.99
C ALA A 287 -13.91 -9.29 7.26
N LYS A 288 -13.87 -9.26 5.93
CA LYS A 288 -14.93 -9.79 5.08
C LYS A 288 -15.01 -11.31 5.25
N SER A 289 -16.21 -11.87 5.12
CA SER A 289 -16.37 -13.32 5.06
C SER A 289 -15.67 -13.89 3.82
N ALA A 290 -15.20 -15.13 3.92
CA ALA A 290 -14.50 -15.77 2.81
C ALA A 290 -15.32 -15.86 1.50
N PRO A 291 -16.64 -16.19 1.54
CA PRO A 291 -17.48 -16.14 0.34
C PRO A 291 -17.55 -14.74 -0.27
N ARG A 292 -17.60 -13.69 0.56
CA ARG A 292 -17.59 -12.30 0.08
C ARG A 292 -16.31 -12.01 -0.68
N VAL A 293 -15.14 -12.28 -0.09
CA VAL A 293 -13.83 -12.02 -0.74
C VAL A 293 -13.70 -12.78 -2.07
N LEU A 294 -14.08 -14.06 -2.11
CA LEU A 294 -14.05 -14.85 -3.35
C LEU A 294 -14.94 -14.24 -4.43
N SER A 295 -16.17 -13.86 -4.08
CA SER A 295 -17.09 -13.20 -5.00
C SER A 295 -16.52 -11.88 -5.53
N GLU A 296 -15.87 -11.06 -4.69
CA GLU A 296 -15.26 -9.81 -5.17
C GLU A 296 -14.14 -10.06 -6.17
N ILE A 297 -13.23 -10.98 -5.88
CA ILE A 297 -12.11 -11.34 -6.77
C ILE A 297 -12.65 -11.85 -8.10
N GLU A 298 -13.64 -12.74 -8.08
CA GLU A 298 -14.24 -13.32 -9.27
C GLU A 298 -14.97 -12.27 -10.12
N THR A 299 -15.75 -11.37 -9.50
CA THR A 299 -16.42 -10.27 -10.20
C THR A 299 -15.43 -9.32 -10.84
N LEU A 300 -14.42 -8.86 -10.09
CA LEU A 300 -13.39 -7.94 -10.61
C LEU A 300 -12.58 -8.58 -11.74
N HIS A 301 -12.29 -9.88 -11.64
CA HIS A 301 -11.65 -10.62 -12.72
C HIS A 301 -12.53 -10.68 -13.97
N ALA A 302 -13.81 -11.03 -13.82
CA ALA A 302 -14.76 -11.14 -14.91
C ALA A 302 -14.98 -9.80 -15.63
N GLU A 303 -14.98 -8.69 -14.89
CA GLU A 303 -15.21 -7.36 -15.43
C GLU A 303 -14.00 -6.82 -16.20
N PHE A 304 -12.79 -6.96 -15.66
CA PHE A 304 -11.60 -6.30 -16.22
C PHE A 304 -10.63 -7.25 -16.95
N GLY A 305 -10.83 -8.57 -16.84
CA GLY A 305 -9.91 -9.58 -17.40
C GLY A 305 -8.52 -9.59 -16.74
N ILE A 306 -8.35 -8.91 -15.60
CA ILE A 306 -7.08 -8.82 -14.88
C ILE A 306 -7.02 -9.92 -13.81
N GLY A 307 -5.95 -10.71 -13.82
CA GLY A 307 -5.69 -11.75 -12.81
C GLY A 307 -4.72 -11.33 -11.70
N ARG A 308 -4.23 -10.08 -11.70
CA ARG A 308 -3.29 -9.59 -10.66
C ARG A 308 -4.05 -8.84 -9.59
N PHE A 309 -3.90 -9.30 -8.35
CA PHE A 309 -4.59 -8.78 -7.19
C PHE A 309 -3.60 -8.40 -6.10
N ALA A 310 -3.76 -7.20 -5.53
CA ALA A 310 -2.96 -6.73 -4.41
C ALA A 310 -3.88 -6.49 -3.21
N ALA A 311 -3.68 -7.25 -2.14
CA ALA A 311 -4.41 -6.98 -0.90
C ALA A 311 -3.96 -5.62 -0.34
N THR A 312 -4.92 -4.82 0.08
CA THR A 312 -4.71 -3.54 0.80
C THR A 312 -4.72 -3.72 2.31
N ASP A 313 -4.97 -4.95 2.77
CA ASP A 313 -4.93 -5.38 4.15
C ASP A 313 -3.56 -5.10 4.79
N ASN A 314 -3.56 -4.52 6.00
CA ASN A 314 -2.33 -4.35 6.78
C ASN A 314 -1.74 -5.68 7.27
N ILE A 315 -2.54 -6.75 7.28
CA ILE A 315 -2.12 -8.10 7.61
C ILE A 315 -3.16 -9.11 7.10
N LEU A 316 -2.72 -10.18 6.43
CA LEU A 316 -3.61 -11.26 5.99
C LEU A 316 -4.41 -11.83 7.17
N GLY A 317 -5.73 -11.90 7.01
CA GLY A 317 -6.63 -12.55 7.96
C GLY A 317 -6.41 -14.06 8.01
N MET A 318 -6.26 -14.62 9.21
CA MET A 318 -6.00 -16.06 9.38
C MET A 318 -7.14 -16.92 8.80
N SER A 319 -8.39 -16.45 8.88
CA SER A 319 -9.54 -17.14 8.28
C SER A 319 -9.50 -17.20 6.75
N HIS A 320 -8.78 -16.29 6.10
CA HIS A 320 -8.68 -16.26 4.63
C HIS A 320 -7.63 -17.23 4.08
N ILE A 321 -6.71 -17.74 4.92
CA ILE A 321 -5.74 -18.75 4.49
C ILE A 321 -6.46 -20.00 3.99
N ASP A 322 -7.43 -20.51 4.76
CA ASP A 322 -8.22 -21.68 4.36
C ASP A 322 -9.47 -21.25 3.59
N GLY A 323 -10.18 -20.24 4.08
CA GLY A 323 -11.48 -19.83 3.52
C GLY A 323 -11.41 -19.27 2.11
N VAL A 324 -10.31 -18.61 1.74
CA VAL A 324 -10.14 -17.97 0.43
C VAL A 324 -9.01 -18.67 -0.34
N LEU A 325 -7.79 -18.62 0.19
CA LEU A 325 -6.61 -19.10 -0.53
C LEU A 325 -6.61 -20.63 -0.64
N GLY A 326 -7.00 -21.35 0.41
CA GLY A 326 -7.18 -22.81 0.37
C GLY A 326 -8.19 -23.24 -0.70
N ARG A 327 -9.36 -22.56 -0.74
CA ARG A 327 -10.38 -22.82 -1.77
C ARG A 327 -9.91 -22.50 -3.18
N LEU A 328 -9.09 -21.46 -3.37
CA LEU A 328 -8.49 -21.16 -4.67
C LEU A 328 -7.39 -22.16 -5.04
N ALA A 329 -6.62 -22.66 -4.07
CA ALA A 329 -5.58 -23.67 -4.28
C ALA A 329 -6.14 -25.01 -4.78
N GLU A 330 -7.39 -25.33 -4.44
CA GLU A 330 -8.10 -26.52 -4.92
C GLU A 330 -8.57 -26.40 -6.38
N ARG A 331 -8.55 -25.20 -6.96
CA ARG A 331 -9.04 -24.96 -8.33
C ARG A 331 -7.89 -25.05 -9.34
N PRO A 332 -8.06 -25.80 -10.45
CA PRO A 332 -7.05 -25.83 -11.49
C PRO A 332 -7.01 -24.50 -12.27
N ALA A 333 -5.81 -23.91 -12.35
CA ALA A 333 -5.42 -22.91 -13.35
C ALA A 333 -6.32 -21.65 -13.46
N HIS A 334 -6.72 -21.05 -12.34
CA HIS A 334 -7.46 -19.78 -12.29
C HIS A 334 -6.65 -18.54 -12.73
N GLY A 335 -5.33 -18.66 -12.90
CA GLY A 335 -4.50 -17.58 -13.45
C GLY A 335 -4.30 -16.37 -12.53
N PHE A 336 -4.75 -16.44 -11.28
CA PHE A 336 -4.59 -15.33 -10.33
C PHE A 336 -3.17 -15.22 -9.80
N ARG A 337 -2.77 -13.98 -9.53
CA ARG A 337 -1.49 -13.61 -8.94
C ARG A 337 -1.75 -12.66 -7.77
N PHE A 338 -1.48 -13.12 -6.57
CA PHE A 338 -1.72 -12.35 -5.35
C PHE A 338 -0.46 -11.75 -4.75
N PHE A 339 -0.64 -10.56 -4.17
CA PHE A 339 0.24 -9.96 -3.18
C PHE A 339 -0.50 -9.82 -1.85
N TYR A 340 0.16 -10.16 -0.73
CA TYR A 340 -0.34 -9.97 0.63
C TYR A 340 0.74 -9.48 1.59
N GLU A 341 0.34 -8.65 2.55
CA GLU A 341 1.14 -8.40 3.76
C GLU A 341 0.87 -9.48 4.82
N ILE A 342 1.93 -9.96 5.46
CA ILE A 342 1.84 -11.05 6.43
C ILE A 342 2.70 -10.79 7.67
N LYS A 343 2.40 -11.50 8.75
CA LYS A 343 3.34 -11.68 9.84
C LYS A 343 4.23 -12.89 9.56
N ALA A 344 5.51 -12.80 9.92
CA ALA A 344 6.51 -13.81 9.61
C ALA A 344 6.41 -15.12 10.42
N ASN A 345 5.25 -15.42 11.01
CA ASN A 345 5.01 -16.60 11.84
C ASN A 345 4.28 -17.74 11.09
N MET A 346 4.17 -17.67 9.77
CA MET A 346 3.52 -18.71 8.97
C MET A 346 4.29 -20.03 9.01
N ASP A 347 3.56 -21.14 8.99
CA ASP A 347 4.11 -22.48 8.78
C ASP A 347 4.20 -22.84 7.29
N GLU A 348 4.83 -23.97 6.99
CA GLU A 348 5.06 -24.42 5.63
C GLU A 348 3.77 -24.79 4.89
N ALA A 349 2.81 -25.42 5.57
CA ALA A 349 1.53 -25.81 4.97
C ALA A 349 0.68 -24.59 4.61
N GLN A 350 0.71 -23.54 5.43
CA GLN A 350 0.08 -22.26 5.12
C GLN A 350 0.72 -21.62 3.88
N LEU A 351 2.06 -21.56 3.83
CA LEU A 351 2.77 -20.97 2.68
C LEU A 351 2.53 -21.77 1.38
N GLU A 352 2.44 -23.09 1.47
CA GLU A 352 2.11 -23.95 0.32
C GLU A 352 0.72 -23.63 -0.22
N LYS A 353 -0.30 -23.46 0.65
CA LYS A 353 -1.64 -23.04 0.22
C LYS A 353 -1.61 -21.67 -0.47
N LEU A 354 -0.89 -20.71 0.11
CA LEU A 354 -0.69 -19.38 -0.50
C LEU A 354 -0.09 -19.51 -1.91
N ALA A 355 0.97 -20.29 -2.05
CA ALA A 355 1.65 -20.50 -3.34
C ALA A 355 0.73 -21.18 -4.37
N LEU A 356 0.02 -22.25 -3.98
CA LEU A 356 -0.93 -22.96 -4.84
C LEU A 356 -2.12 -22.08 -5.26
N ALA A 357 -2.56 -21.17 -4.38
CA ALA A 357 -3.59 -20.18 -4.69
C ALA A 357 -3.13 -19.10 -5.69
N GLY A 358 -1.84 -19.04 -6.02
CA GLY A 358 -1.26 -18.04 -6.92
C GLY A 358 -0.63 -16.85 -6.20
N THR A 359 -0.33 -16.94 -4.91
CA THR A 359 0.44 -15.89 -4.22
C THR A 359 1.87 -15.90 -4.71
N VAL A 360 2.29 -14.80 -5.34
CA VAL A 360 3.62 -14.67 -5.95
C VAL A 360 4.55 -13.77 -5.16
N TRP A 361 3.99 -12.83 -4.39
CA TRP A 361 4.74 -11.91 -3.55
C TRP A 361 4.09 -11.77 -2.18
N LEU A 362 4.92 -11.77 -1.13
CA LEU A 362 4.51 -11.50 0.24
C LEU A 362 5.34 -10.37 0.82
N GLN A 363 4.74 -9.53 1.65
CA GLN A 363 5.45 -8.56 2.46
C GLN A 363 5.40 -8.98 3.93
N PRO A 364 6.40 -9.73 4.41
CA PRO A 364 6.47 -10.10 5.80
C PRO A 364 7.10 -9.00 6.65
N GLY A 365 6.53 -8.79 7.82
CA GLY A 365 7.18 -8.04 8.87
C GLY A 365 8.38 -8.77 9.48
N ILE A 366 9.53 -8.78 8.80
CA ILE A 366 10.80 -9.34 9.31
C ILE A 366 11.48 -8.33 10.24
N GLU A 367 11.73 -7.11 9.75
CA GLU A 367 12.33 -5.93 10.41
C GLU A 367 13.73 -6.08 11.02
N SER A 368 14.08 -7.26 11.53
CA SER A 368 15.37 -7.53 12.14
C SER A 368 15.65 -9.03 12.16
N LEU A 369 16.94 -9.38 12.22
CA LEU A 369 17.43 -10.73 12.43
C LEU A 369 18.06 -10.89 13.83
N SER A 370 17.68 -10.03 14.78
CA SER A 370 18.14 -10.04 16.16
C SER A 370 16.95 -10.12 17.13
N ASP A 371 16.90 -11.17 17.95
CA ASP A 371 15.83 -11.39 18.92
C ASP A 371 15.68 -10.25 19.94
N PRO A 372 16.76 -9.70 20.53
CA PRO A 372 16.66 -8.51 21.38
C PRO A 372 15.98 -7.32 20.69
N VAL A 373 16.30 -7.06 19.43
CA VAL A 373 15.72 -5.95 18.66
C VAL A 373 14.25 -6.24 18.33
N LEU A 374 13.91 -7.47 17.93
CA LEU A 374 12.53 -7.89 17.68
C LEU A 374 11.65 -7.80 18.94
N HIS A 375 12.22 -8.01 20.12
CA HIS A 375 11.55 -7.84 21.40
C HIS A 375 11.23 -6.35 21.66
N LEU A 376 12.18 -5.43 21.43
CA LEU A 376 11.94 -3.98 21.52
C LEU A 376 10.83 -3.52 20.56
N MET A 377 10.76 -4.14 19.38
CA MET A 377 9.72 -3.88 18.39
C MET A 377 8.34 -4.41 18.79
N ARG A 378 8.26 -5.33 19.77
CA ARG A 378 7.08 -6.17 20.05
C ARG A 378 6.60 -6.92 18.81
N LYS A 379 7.52 -7.36 17.95
CA LYS A 379 7.18 -7.97 16.66
C LYS A 379 6.57 -9.36 16.82
N GLY A 380 6.86 -10.05 17.93
CA GLY A 380 6.34 -11.38 18.24
C GLY A 380 6.83 -12.47 17.29
N VAL A 381 8.04 -12.32 16.74
CA VAL A 381 8.77 -13.33 15.97
C VAL A 381 10.20 -13.39 16.49
N SER A 382 10.92 -14.45 16.15
CA SER A 382 12.37 -14.58 16.34
C SER A 382 13.11 -14.53 15.00
N ALA A 383 14.41 -14.31 15.05
CA ALA A 383 15.32 -14.40 13.92
C ALA A 383 15.19 -15.76 13.23
N LEU A 384 15.09 -16.86 13.99
CA LEU A 384 14.92 -18.19 13.42
C LEU A 384 13.61 -18.34 12.63
N LEU A 385 12.50 -17.77 13.12
CA LEU A 385 11.23 -17.77 12.38
C LEU A 385 11.34 -16.96 11.09
N ASN A 386 12.01 -15.80 11.13
CA ASN A 386 12.26 -14.98 9.95
C ASN A 386 13.12 -15.74 8.91
N LEU A 387 14.18 -16.43 9.35
CA LEU A 387 15.02 -17.25 8.46
C LEU A 387 14.26 -18.44 7.87
N ARG A 388 13.43 -19.10 8.68
CA ARG A 388 12.56 -20.20 8.23
C ARG A 388 11.59 -19.73 7.15
N LEU A 389 10.98 -18.55 7.32
CA LEU A 389 10.12 -17.96 6.30
C LEU A 389 10.88 -17.70 4.99
N LEU A 390 12.04 -17.04 5.07
CA LEU A 390 12.88 -16.75 3.90
C LEU A 390 13.21 -18.03 3.11
N ARG A 391 13.58 -19.10 3.81
CA ARG A 391 13.85 -20.41 3.21
C ARG A 391 12.59 -21.00 2.56
N ASN A 392 11.49 -21.11 3.31
CA ASN A 392 10.26 -21.76 2.83
C ASN A 392 9.69 -21.04 1.60
N CYS A 393 9.64 -19.70 1.61
CA CYS A 393 9.17 -18.93 0.47
C CYS A 393 10.07 -19.14 -0.77
N ARG A 394 11.39 -19.21 -0.58
CA ARG A 394 12.32 -19.52 -1.68
C ARG A 394 12.08 -20.90 -2.28
N GLU A 395 11.87 -21.92 -1.44
CA GLU A 395 11.57 -23.30 -1.88
C GLU A 395 10.25 -23.38 -2.67
N LEU A 396 9.25 -22.59 -2.26
CA LEU A 396 7.94 -22.51 -2.91
C LEU A 396 7.91 -21.57 -4.12
N GLY A 397 8.99 -20.84 -4.40
CA GLY A 397 9.05 -19.86 -5.49
C GLY A 397 8.23 -18.58 -5.23
N VAL A 398 7.97 -18.24 -3.98
CA VAL A 398 7.26 -17.02 -3.55
C VAL A 398 8.29 -15.93 -3.21
N GLY A 399 8.17 -14.78 -3.87
CA GLY A 399 9.03 -13.63 -3.61
C GLY A 399 8.65 -12.89 -2.32
N LEU A 400 9.63 -12.29 -1.66
CA LEU A 400 9.43 -11.52 -0.43
C LEU A 400 9.83 -10.05 -0.61
N VAL A 401 9.02 -9.14 -0.08
CA VAL A 401 9.37 -7.72 0.06
C VAL A 401 9.57 -7.47 1.55
N TRP A 402 10.84 -7.33 1.98
CA TRP A 402 11.16 -7.18 3.40
C TRP A 402 12.33 -6.23 3.61
N SER A 403 12.33 -5.54 4.75
CA SER A 403 13.34 -4.54 5.10
C SER A 403 13.91 -4.80 6.49
N ILE A 404 15.05 -4.17 6.78
CA ILE A 404 15.63 -4.08 8.13
C ILE A 404 15.36 -2.68 8.68
N LEU A 405 14.83 -2.60 9.90
CA LEU A 405 14.65 -1.36 10.65
C LEU A 405 15.70 -1.26 11.76
N TYR A 406 16.28 -0.07 11.93
CA TYR A 406 17.31 0.18 12.94
C TYR A 406 17.14 1.55 13.61
N GLY A 407 17.81 1.76 14.75
CA GLY A 407 17.81 3.03 15.48
C GLY A 407 16.72 3.14 16.54
N PHE A 408 16.18 2.02 17.03
CA PHE A 408 15.29 1.97 18.18
C PHE A 408 16.03 2.34 19.48
N PRO A 409 15.41 3.14 20.36
CA PRO A 409 15.92 3.36 21.71
C PRO A 409 16.09 2.04 22.46
N GLY A 410 17.28 1.82 23.01
CA GLY A 410 17.62 0.62 23.77
C GLY A 410 18.18 -0.55 22.96
N GLU A 411 18.42 -0.40 21.64
CA GLU A 411 19.06 -1.47 20.86
C GLU A 411 20.45 -1.82 21.38
N PRO A 412 20.72 -3.11 21.66
CA PRO A 412 22.05 -3.56 22.01
C PRO A 412 23.00 -3.38 20.82
N ARG A 413 24.20 -2.84 21.05
CA ARG A 413 25.19 -2.64 19.99
C ARG A 413 25.63 -3.98 19.37
N ASP A 414 25.88 -4.97 20.21
CA ASP A 414 26.32 -6.32 19.86
C ASP A 414 25.28 -7.09 19.03
N ALA A 415 24.01 -6.70 19.08
CA ALA A 415 22.97 -7.23 18.19
C ALA A 415 23.34 -7.06 16.70
N TYR A 416 23.93 -5.93 16.33
CA TYR A 416 24.34 -5.68 14.94
C TYR A 416 25.57 -6.47 14.55
N ASP A 417 26.52 -6.66 15.46
CA ASP A 417 27.72 -7.48 15.22
C ASP A 417 27.32 -8.95 15.01
N ALA A 418 26.34 -9.45 15.76
CA ALA A 418 25.78 -10.78 15.57
C ALA A 418 25.10 -10.94 14.20
N VAL A 419 24.25 -9.98 13.81
CA VAL A 419 23.60 -9.98 12.49
C VAL A 419 24.63 -9.88 11.37
N ALA A 420 25.64 -9.01 11.49
CA ALA A 420 26.68 -8.84 10.48
C ALA A 420 27.49 -10.11 10.23
N LYS A 421 27.78 -10.90 11.28
CA LYS A 421 28.43 -12.22 11.16
C LYS A 421 27.53 -13.25 10.46
N MET A 422 26.21 -13.12 10.59
CA MET A 422 25.26 -14.05 9.99
C MET A 422 25.01 -13.77 8.50
N VAL A 423 25.04 -12.51 8.05
CA VAL A 423 24.71 -12.12 6.67
C VAL A 423 25.44 -12.94 5.59
N PRO A 424 26.77 -13.18 5.65
CA PRO A 424 27.46 -13.99 4.64
C PRO A 424 26.96 -15.44 4.56
N LEU A 425 26.39 -15.97 5.64
CA LEU A 425 25.82 -17.33 5.66
C LEU A 425 24.44 -17.39 4.98
N LEU A 426 23.81 -16.24 4.75
CA LEU A 426 22.44 -16.12 4.23
C LEU A 426 22.38 -15.68 2.77
N GLU A 427 23.50 -15.60 2.05
CA GLU A 427 23.54 -15.16 0.64
C GLU A 427 22.72 -16.03 -0.31
N HIS A 428 22.41 -17.26 0.09
CA HIS A 428 21.52 -18.17 -0.64
C HIS A 428 20.03 -17.84 -0.44
N LEU A 429 19.66 -16.97 0.50
CA LEU A 429 18.30 -16.48 0.73
C LEU A 429 18.07 -15.13 0.04
N GLN A 430 16.81 -14.75 -0.15
CA GLN A 430 16.49 -13.47 -0.77
C GLN A 430 16.93 -12.30 0.12
N PRO A 431 17.71 -11.32 -0.39
CA PRO A 431 18.14 -10.17 0.40
C PRO A 431 16.97 -9.23 0.72
N PRO A 432 17.10 -8.36 1.74
CA PRO A 432 16.12 -7.31 2.00
C PRO A 432 16.14 -6.26 0.88
N VAL A 433 15.00 -5.63 0.64
CA VAL A 433 14.88 -4.53 -0.34
C VAL A 433 15.50 -3.23 0.17
N GLY A 434 15.69 -3.10 1.49
CA GLY A 434 16.30 -1.93 2.09
C GLY A 434 16.62 -2.07 3.58
N CYS A 435 17.38 -1.11 4.09
CA CYS A 435 17.67 -0.93 5.51
C CYS A 435 17.34 0.51 5.88
N GLY A 436 16.25 0.71 6.64
CA GLY A 436 15.73 2.02 7.01
C GLY A 436 15.94 2.32 8.48
N ARG A 437 16.25 3.57 8.82
CA ARG A 437 16.16 4.01 10.21
C ARG A 437 14.69 4.14 10.60
N ILE A 438 14.34 3.83 11.84
CA ILE A 438 12.98 4.07 12.32
C ILE A 438 12.57 5.52 12.17
N ARG A 439 11.28 5.72 11.88
CA ARG A 439 10.63 7.01 11.89
C ARG A 439 9.65 7.06 13.06
N LEU A 440 9.50 8.24 13.63
CA LEU A 440 8.48 8.50 14.65
C LEU A 440 7.21 8.92 13.91
N ASP A 441 6.53 7.94 13.35
CA ASP A 441 5.25 8.18 12.69
C ASP A 441 4.17 8.49 13.74
N ARG A 442 3.15 9.25 13.36
CA ARG A 442 1.99 9.53 14.24
C ARG A 442 1.32 8.20 14.60
N PHE A 443 0.70 8.16 15.78
CA PHE A 443 -0.02 6.97 16.31
C PHE A 443 0.88 5.79 16.70
N THR A 444 2.20 5.94 16.61
CA THR A 444 3.13 4.91 17.09
C THR A 444 3.21 4.94 18.62
N PRO A 445 3.28 3.77 19.31
CA PRO A 445 3.47 3.74 20.76
C PRO A 445 4.72 4.50 21.22
N ILE A 446 5.80 4.46 20.43
CA ILE A 446 7.04 5.18 20.73
C ILE A 446 6.89 6.71 20.64
N SER A 447 5.98 7.23 19.81
CA SER A 447 5.68 8.67 19.74
C SER A 447 4.84 9.16 20.91
N SER A 448 3.96 8.31 21.44
CA SER A 448 3.06 8.64 22.56
C SER A 448 3.74 8.61 23.93
N ALA A 449 4.87 7.92 24.04
CA ALA A 449 5.71 7.89 25.24
C ALA A 449 7.20 7.90 24.83
N PRO A 450 7.73 9.04 24.35
CA PRO A 450 9.08 9.10 23.81
C PRO A 450 10.10 8.82 24.93
N PRO A 451 10.92 7.76 24.82
CA PRO A 451 12.03 7.57 25.74
C PRO A 451 13.05 8.70 25.53
N ARG A 452 13.84 9.04 26.58
CA ARG A 452 14.93 10.03 26.46
C ARG A 452 15.90 9.56 25.38
N LEU A 453 15.83 10.18 24.20
CA LEU A 453 16.71 9.89 23.07
C LEU A 453 18.10 10.44 23.39
N ASP A 454 19.04 9.56 23.74
CA ASP A 454 20.42 9.96 23.96
C ASP A 454 21.09 10.23 22.61
N SER A 455 21.63 11.44 22.43
CA SER A 455 22.10 11.97 21.14
C SER A 455 23.32 11.22 20.54
N ALA A 456 23.93 10.32 21.31
CA ALA A 456 25.14 9.59 20.98
C ALA A 456 24.95 8.41 19.99
N THR A 457 23.74 7.87 19.85
CA THR A 457 23.46 6.73 18.94
C THR A 457 23.38 7.15 17.46
N SER A 458 23.32 8.45 17.16
CA SER A 458 23.08 8.98 15.81
C SER A 458 24.29 8.96 14.86
N ARG A 459 25.53 8.81 15.36
CA ARG A 459 26.74 9.03 14.56
C ARG A 459 27.48 7.79 14.07
N ARG A 460 27.09 6.55 14.45
CA ARG A 460 28.02 5.40 14.32
C ARG A 460 27.51 4.13 13.61
N CYS A 461 26.32 4.13 12.98
CA CYS A 461 25.81 2.98 12.20
C CYS A 461 26.26 2.91 10.72
N ARG A 462 27.22 3.74 10.28
CA ARG A 462 27.72 3.76 8.90
C ARG A 462 28.32 2.43 8.38
N PRO A 463 28.90 1.51 9.20
CA PRO A 463 29.49 0.27 8.68
C PRO A 463 28.46 -0.75 8.19
N MET A 464 27.37 -1.01 8.94
CA MET A 464 26.38 -2.03 8.58
C MET A 464 25.59 -1.67 7.32
N ALA A 465 25.23 -0.39 7.16
CA ALA A 465 24.55 0.11 5.97
C ALA A 465 25.40 -0.05 4.70
N ARG A 466 26.74 0.02 4.79
CA ARG A 466 27.64 -0.21 3.65
C ARG A 466 27.72 -1.69 3.26
N SER A 467 27.70 -2.60 4.23
CA SER A 467 27.72 -4.05 3.99
C SER A 467 26.41 -4.56 3.39
N THR A 468 25.26 -4.08 3.88
CA THR A 468 23.95 -4.44 3.31
C THR A 468 23.70 -3.79 1.95
N MET A 469 24.18 -2.55 1.72
CA MET A 469 24.12 -1.89 0.40
C MET A 469 24.95 -2.58 -0.69
N SER A 470 25.98 -3.36 -0.34
CA SER A 470 26.72 -4.16 -1.31
C SER A 470 25.86 -5.29 -1.90
N LEU A 471 24.87 -5.79 -1.16
CA LEU A 471 23.91 -6.81 -1.61
C LEU A 471 22.70 -6.21 -2.35
N THR A 472 22.35 -4.94 -2.06
CA THR A 472 21.20 -4.27 -2.69
C THR A 472 21.48 -3.80 -4.13
N LYS A 473 22.75 -3.64 -4.53
CA LYS A 473 23.14 -3.15 -5.88
C LYS A 473 22.73 -4.08 -7.03
N ILE A 474 22.31 -5.31 -6.77
CA ILE A 474 22.01 -6.32 -7.81
C ILE A 474 20.49 -6.46 -8.08
N PHE A 475 19.60 -5.92 -7.23
CA PHE A 475 18.16 -6.11 -7.39
C PHE A 475 17.37 -4.81 -7.18
N SER A 476 17.19 -4.04 -8.26
CA SER A 476 16.07 -3.10 -8.39
C SER A 476 14.78 -3.91 -8.57
N ILE A 477 14.11 -4.25 -7.46
CA ILE A 477 12.75 -4.80 -7.51
C ILE A 477 11.80 -3.60 -7.62
N SER A 478 11.50 -3.21 -8.86
CA SER A 478 10.28 -2.46 -9.13
C SER A 478 9.07 -3.35 -8.82
N LEU A 479 8.09 -2.85 -8.07
CA LEU A 479 6.71 -3.40 -8.08
C LEU A 479 6.14 -3.43 -9.52
N ILE A 480 6.64 -2.55 -10.42
CA ILE A 480 6.39 -2.54 -11.88
C ILE A 480 6.96 -3.77 -12.60
N SER A 481 7.90 -4.48 -11.97
CA SER A 481 8.48 -5.71 -12.50
C SER A 481 8.07 -6.87 -11.59
N LEU A 482 6.78 -7.19 -11.62
CA LEU A 482 6.33 -8.58 -11.66
C LEU A 482 6.96 -9.25 -12.90
N ARG A 483 8.29 -9.37 -12.91
CA ARG A 483 9.05 -10.11 -13.91
C ARG A 483 8.39 -11.48 -13.98
N GLU A 484 8.31 -12.00 -15.18
CA GLU A 484 8.24 -13.44 -15.36
C GLU A 484 9.50 -14.02 -14.71
N THR A 485 9.45 -14.26 -13.40
CA THR A 485 10.06 -15.48 -12.90
C THR A 485 9.31 -16.56 -13.66
N ARG A 486 9.91 -17.03 -14.78
CA ARG A 486 9.60 -18.37 -15.27
C ARG A 486 9.53 -19.22 -14.00
N PRO A 487 8.44 -19.96 -13.76
CA PRO A 487 8.44 -20.89 -12.63
C PRO A 487 9.76 -21.65 -12.72
N MET A 488 10.56 -21.62 -11.64
CA MET A 488 11.68 -22.54 -11.56
C MET A 488 11.10 -23.91 -11.93
N PRO A 489 11.72 -24.65 -12.86
CA PRO A 489 11.18 -25.94 -13.28
C PRO A 489 10.85 -26.70 -12.01
N ARG A 490 9.58 -27.10 -11.86
CA ARG A 490 9.08 -27.79 -10.68
C ARG A 490 10.14 -28.78 -10.25
N ALA A 491 10.58 -28.73 -9.00
CA ALA A 491 11.29 -29.85 -8.37
C ALA A 491 10.34 -31.05 -8.19
N SER A 492 9.47 -31.31 -9.17
CA SER A 492 8.70 -32.54 -9.31
C SER A 492 9.64 -33.63 -9.79
N ARG A 493 10.56 -34.07 -8.91
CA ARG A 493 11.28 -35.34 -9.00
C ARG A 493 12.13 -35.74 -7.78
N ILE A 494 12.08 -35.02 -6.66
CA ILE A 494 12.86 -35.41 -5.45
C ILE A 494 11.99 -36.11 -4.38
N TRP A 495 10.67 -35.95 -4.40
CA TRP A 495 9.76 -36.70 -3.51
C TRP A 495 9.26 -38.01 -4.13
N CYS A 496 10.17 -38.94 -4.41
CA CYS A 496 9.82 -40.36 -4.54
C CYS A 496 11.07 -41.23 -4.33
N ARG A 497 11.46 -41.46 -3.07
CA ARG A 497 12.15 -42.68 -2.59
C ARG A 497 12.55 -42.56 -1.13
N SER A 498 11.67 -43.03 -0.24
CA SER A 498 12.05 -43.74 0.99
C SER A 498 10.80 -44.21 1.74
N ARG A 499 10.20 -45.32 1.30
CA ARG A 499 9.45 -46.20 2.21
C ARG A 499 10.28 -47.47 2.43
N PRO A 500 10.43 -47.98 3.67
CA PRO A 500 11.19 -49.20 3.92
C PRO A 500 10.52 -50.40 3.27
N ARG A 501 11.33 -51.25 2.61
CA ARG A 501 10.89 -52.52 2.01
C ARG A 501 10.47 -53.49 3.13
N VAL A 502 9.19 -53.85 3.16
CA VAL A 502 8.71 -55.08 3.82
C VAL A 502 8.77 -56.21 2.78
N ARG A 503 9.46 -57.31 3.11
CA ARG A 503 9.59 -58.51 2.27
C ARG A 503 8.26 -59.30 2.26
N PRO A 504 7.80 -59.84 1.12
CA PRO A 504 6.77 -60.87 1.12
C PRO A 504 7.40 -62.27 1.13
N GLY A 505 7.00 -63.08 2.11
CA GLY A 505 7.16 -64.54 2.13
C GLY A 505 6.05 -65.22 1.32
N ALA A 506 6.32 -66.46 0.91
CA ALA A 506 5.73 -67.16 -0.22
C ALA A 506 4.56 -68.12 0.11
N ARG A 507 3.95 -68.63 -0.98
CA ARG A 507 3.10 -69.85 -1.18
C ARG A 507 1.57 -69.63 -1.11
N ALA A 508 0.69 -70.28 -1.89
CA ALA A 508 0.76 -71.18 -3.05
C ALA A 508 -0.70 -71.45 -3.55
N GLY A 509 -0.86 -71.93 -4.80
CA GLY A 509 -2.07 -72.60 -5.34
C GLY A 509 -2.70 -71.87 -6.55
N SER A 510 -2.41 -72.23 -7.82
CA SER A 510 -3.06 -73.26 -8.67
C SER A 510 -4.57 -72.99 -8.86
N THR A 511 -5.19 -72.80 -10.03
CA THR A 511 -5.06 -73.45 -11.36
C THR A 511 -5.72 -72.62 -12.50
N SER A 512 -5.12 -72.73 -13.69
CA SER A 512 -5.48 -72.50 -15.13
C SER A 512 -6.97 -72.50 -15.64
N PRO A 513 -7.28 -72.31 -16.95
CA PRO A 513 -7.66 -71.03 -17.61
C PRO A 513 -8.94 -71.15 -18.52
N LEU A 514 -9.36 -70.10 -19.26
CA LEU A 514 -10.07 -70.12 -20.59
C LEU A 514 -10.63 -68.70 -20.89
N ARG A 515 -10.08 -67.92 -21.85
CA ARG A 515 -10.49 -67.72 -23.27
C ARG A 515 -11.87 -67.07 -23.54
N ARG A 516 -11.80 -65.93 -24.28
CA ARG A 516 -12.80 -65.31 -25.22
C ARG A 516 -14.08 -64.75 -24.54
N ASN A 517 -14.59 -63.55 -24.81
CA ASN A 517 -14.49 -62.57 -25.89
C ASN A 517 -14.32 -61.15 -25.30
#